data_AF-A0A0N4UI10-F1
#
_entry.id   AF-A0A0N4UI10-F1
#
_cell.length_a   1.000
_cell.length_b   1.000
_cell.length_c   1.000
_cell.angle_alpha   90.00
_cell.angle_beta   90.00
_cell.angle_gamma   90.00
#
_symmetry.space_group_name_H-M   'P 1'
#
loop_
_entity.id
_entity.type
_entity.pdbx_description
1 polymer ?
#
loop_
_entity_poly.entity_id
_entity_poly.type
_entity_poly.pdbx_seq_one_letter_code
_entity_poly.pdbx_strand_id
1 'polypeptide(L)'
;MAKIATRIFGFLIATATVRYKLVRSLIISTEALFVFITIASLLFYTKWLIARYRPTIQGQKLQHKALKNRFKFKAPKFIDLGFSDIPIFPEGTWSWKHQNFSFFANRGQRPYMEDRMHYMNDPHHNLCIFSIFDGHGGPFVSQYLEEHFSTAIRNRLLRFGQNPGHRLSLTGQNEDTVVQVCY
;
A
#
# COMPACT_ATOMS: atom_id res chain seq x y z
N MET A 1 92.64 -26.04 30.87
CA MET A 1 91.59 -26.87 30.23
C MET A 1 90.16 -26.44 30.59
N ALA A 2 89.74 -26.42 31.86
CA ALA A 2 88.35 -26.13 32.25
C ALA A 2 87.76 -24.77 31.76
N LYS A 3 88.56 -23.69 31.75
CA LYS A 3 88.13 -22.36 31.26
C LYS A 3 87.83 -22.30 29.75
N ILE A 4 88.47 -23.15 28.94
CA ILE A 4 88.24 -23.18 27.48
C ILE A 4 86.98 -23.98 27.16
N ALA A 5 86.80 -25.14 27.81
CA ALA A 5 85.61 -25.98 27.64
C ALA A 5 84.33 -25.24 28.01
N THR A 6 84.33 -24.48 29.11
CA THR A 6 83.19 -23.63 29.54
C THR A 6 82.85 -22.53 28.52
N ARG A 7 83.85 -21.91 27.88
CA ARG A 7 83.64 -20.92 26.81
C ARG A 7 83.03 -21.54 25.54
N ILE A 8 83.54 -22.69 25.11
CA ILE A 8 83.01 -23.41 23.93
C ILE A 8 81.57 -23.86 24.19
N PHE A 9 81.30 -24.42 25.37
CA PHE A 9 79.96 -24.83 25.76
C PHE A 9 78.98 -23.64 25.81
N GLY A 10 79.41 -22.51 26.39
CA GLY A 10 78.63 -21.27 26.39
C GLY A 10 78.33 -20.75 24.98
N PHE A 11 79.30 -20.80 24.06
CA PHE A 11 79.11 -20.40 22.67
C PHE A 11 78.15 -21.33 21.91
N LEU A 12 78.24 -22.64 22.13
CA LEU A 12 77.30 -23.63 21.56
C LEU A 12 75.87 -23.40 22.05
N ILE A 13 75.67 -23.14 23.35
CA ILE A 13 74.35 -22.80 23.89
C ILE A 13 73.84 -21.48 23.32
N ALA A 14 74.69 -20.45 23.23
CA ALA A 14 74.32 -19.15 22.67
C ALA A 14 73.89 -19.28 21.20
N THR A 15 74.64 -20.00 20.37
CA THR A 15 74.30 -20.21 18.96
C THR A 15 73.04 -21.06 18.79
N ALA A 16 72.86 -22.11 19.61
CA ALA A 16 71.65 -22.93 19.61
C ALA A 16 70.41 -22.14 20.02
N THR A 17 70.50 -21.30 21.07
CA THR A 17 69.38 -20.46 21.53
C THR A 17 69.01 -19.37 20.52
N VAL A 18 70.00 -18.75 19.84
CA VAL A 18 69.75 -17.78 18.76
C VAL A 18 69.07 -18.46 17.56
N ARG A 19 69.55 -19.63 17.13
CA ARG A 19 68.93 -20.41 16.04
C ARG A 19 67.49 -20.81 16.40
N TYR A 20 67.24 -21.25 17.62
CA TYR A 20 65.90 -21.59 18.10
C TYR A 20 64.96 -20.38 18.08
N LYS A 21 65.42 -19.20 18.53
CA LYS A 21 64.63 -17.96 18.48
C LYS A 21 64.26 -17.56 17.05
N LEU A 22 65.21 -17.66 16.10
CA LEU A 22 64.96 -17.33 14.69
C LEU A 22 63.97 -18.29 14.04
N VAL A 23 64.16 -19.60 14.21
CA VAL A 23 63.24 -20.62 13.66
C VAL A 23 61.84 -20.45 14.25
N ARG A 24 61.73 -20.27 15.57
CA ARG A 24 60.45 -19.99 16.25
C ARG A 24 59.78 -18.72 15.72
N SER A 25 60.55 -17.65 15.48
CA SER A 25 60.02 -16.40 14.93
C SER A 25 59.48 -16.57 13.52
N LEU A 26 60.17 -17.34 12.66
CA LEU A 26 59.71 -17.63 11.29
C LEU A 26 58.44 -18.47 11.30
N ILE A 27 58.37 -19.53 12.14
CA ILE A 27 57.18 -20.38 12.28
C ILE A 27 55.98 -19.55 12.75
N ILE A 28 56.13 -18.77 13.82
CA ILE A 28 55.07 -17.88 14.33
C ILE A 28 54.64 -16.88 13.25
N SER A 29 55.58 -16.34 12.46
CA SER A 29 55.26 -15.40 11.39
C SER A 29 54.45 -16.07 10.27
N THR A 30 54.79 -17.31 9.89
CA THR A 30 54.02 -18.06 8.90
C THR A 30 52.64 -18.46 9.40
N GLU A 31 52.52 -18.93 10.65
CA GLU A 31 51.23 -19.26 11.28
C GLU A 31 50.34 -18.03 11.39
N ALA A 32 50.89 -16.89 11.83
CA ALA A 32 50.17 -15.62 11.90
C ALA A 32 49.70 -15.16 10.51
N LEU A 33 50.52 -15.34 9.46
CA LEU A 33 50.13 -15.03 8.09
C LEU A 33 48.98 -15.91 7.61
N PHE A 34 49.03 -17.22 7.86
CA PHE A 34 47.94 -18.14 7.52
C PHE A 34 46.64 -17.75 8.25
N VAL A 35 46.71 -17.47 9.56
CA VAL A 35 45.56 -17.01 10.35
C VAL A 35 45.01 -15.68 9.80
N PHE A 36 45.88 -14.75 9.40
CA PHE A 36 45.43 -13.49 8.82
C PHE A 36 44.73 -13.69 7.47
N ILE A 37 45.27 -14.52 6.58
CA ILE A 37 44.67 -14.83 5.28
C ILE A 37 43.32 -15.52 5.45
N THR A 38 43.19 -16.48 6.38
CA THR A 38 41.92 -17.14 6.64
C THR A 38 40.87 -16.19 7.22
N ILE A 39 41.25 -15.29 8.13
CA ILE A 39 40.35 -14.25 8.64
C ILE A 39 39.93 -13.30 7.50
N ALA A 40 40.86 -12.84 6.67
CA ALA A 40 40.56 -11.94 5.56
C ALA A 40 39.62 -12.58 4.53
N SER A 41 39.84 -13.84 4.18
CA SER A 41 38.97 -14.57 3.24
C SER A 41 37.56 -14.78 3.81
N LEU A 42 37.44 -15.10 5.10
CA LEU A 42 36.16 -15.20 5.80
C LEU A 42 35.42 -13.85 5.84
N LEU A 43 36.12 -12.75 6.12
CA LEU A 43 35.54 -11.41 6.11
C LEU A 43 35.09 -10.99 4.70
N PHE A 44 35.84 -11.34 3.66
CA PHE A 44 35.46 -11.08 2.28
C PHE A 44 34.23 -11.90 1.88
N TYR A 45 34.22 -13.20 2.21
CA TYR A 45 33.11 -14.10 1.92
C TYR A 45 31.81 -13.66 2.61
N THR A 46 31.87 -13.31 3.90
CA THR A 46 30.69 -12.82 4.65
C THR A 46 30.15 -11.51 4.08
N LYS A 47 31.03 -10.56 3.72
CA LYS A 47 30.62 -9.31 3.05
C LYS A 47 29.94 -9.56 1.71
N TRP A 48 30.50 -10.45 0.89
CA TRP A 48 29.91 -10.83 -0.41
C TRP A 48 28.54 -11.49 -0.23
N LEU A 49 28.42 -12.40 0.73
CA LEU A 49 27.18 -13.11 1.01
C LEU A 49 26.08 -12.15 1.49
N ILE A 50 26.40 -11.23 2.41
CA ILE A 50 25.46 -10.19 2.85
C ILE A 50 25.02 -9.31 1.67
N ALA A 51 25.94 -8.88 0.81
CA ALA A 51 25.61 -8.07 -0.37
C ALA A 51 24.68 -8.82 -1.34
N ARG A 52 24.94 -10.12 -1.57
CA ARG A 52 24.15 -10.97 -2.46
C ARG A 52 22.73 -11.20 -1.95
N TYR A 53 22.56 -11.42 -0.64
CA TYR A 53 21.26 -11.71 -0.03
C TYR A 53 20.54 -10.49 0.53
N ARG A 54 21.17 -9.31 0.59
CA ARG A 54 20.56 -8.04 1.03
C ARG A 54 19.14 -7.79 0.47
N PRO A 55 18.86 -7.89 -0.85
CA PRO A 55 17.51 -7.62 -1.36
C PRO A 55 16.46 -8.64 -0.87
N THR A 56 16.88 -9.89 -0.64
CA THR A 56 16.02 -10.96 -0.10
C THR A 56 15.78 -10.75 1.40
N ILE A 57 16.83 -10.44 2.17
CA ILE A 57 16.77 -10.14 3.62
C ILE A 57 15.89 -8.91 3.86
N GLN A 58 16.03 -7.86 3.04
CA GLN A 58 15.19 -6.67 3.10
C GLN A 58 13.76 -6.90 2.61
N GLY A 59 13.44 -8.10 2.13
CA GLY A 59 12.10 -8.44 1.67
C GLY A 59 11.62 -7.54 0.53
N GLN A 60 12.51 -7.05 -0.35
CA GLN A 60 12.13 -6.14 -1.44
C GLN A 60 11.04 -6.76 -2.32
N LYS A 61 11.09 -8.08 -2.54
CA LYS A 61 10.06 -8.84 -3.27
C LYS A 61 8.70 -8.88 -2.57
N LEU A 62 8.65 -8.64 -1.26
CA LEU A 62 7.44 -8.65 -0.43
C LEU A 62 6.91 -7.25 -0.13
N GLN A 63 7.54 -6.18 -0.63
CA GLN A 63 7.07 -4.81 -0.37
C GLN A 63 5.62 -4.58 -0.81
N HIS A 64 5.18 -5.18 -1.92
CA HIS A 64 3.77 -5.12 -2.34
C HIS A 64 2.80 -5.77 -1.34
N LYS A 65 3.27 -6.74 -0.54
CA LYS A 65 2.52 -7.39 0.55
C LYS A 65 2.70 -6.70 1.90
N ALA A 66 3.55 -5.67 1.99
CA ALA A 66 3.76 -4.96 3.23
C ALA A 66 2.42 -4.45 3.77
N LEU A 67 2.18 -4.63 5.07
CA LEU A 67 0.95 -4.18 5.72
C LEU A 67 0.69 -2.70 5.46
N LYS A 68 1.73 -1.87 5.37
CA LYS A 68 1.65 -0.46 4.98
C LYS A 68 0.97 -0.23 3.63
N ASN A 69 1.24 -1.09 2.64
CA ASN A 69 0.61 -1.00 1.32
C ASN A 69 -0.80 -1.60 1.33
N ARG A 70 -1.01 -2.69 2.07
CA ARG A 70 -2.33 -3.33 2.23
C ARG A 70 -3.33 -2.42 2.95
N PHE A 71 -2.89 -1.69 3.98
CA PHE A 71 -3.70 -0.76 4.76
C PHE A 71 -3.51 0.69 4.33
N LYS A 72 -3.01 0.94 3.12
CA LYS A 72 -2.93 2.32 2.61
C LYS A 72 -4.37 2.82 2.44
N PHE A 73 -4.86 3.50 3.46
CA PHE A 73 -6.16 4.15 3.46
C PHE A 73 -6.17 5.18 2.34
N LYS A 74 -6.98 4.93 1.31
CA LYS A 74 -7.31 5.96 0.34
C LYS A 74 -8.51 6.69 0.93
N ALA A 75 -8.32 7.96 1.28
CA ALA A 75 -9.43 8.79 1.72
C ALA A 75 -10.56 8.70 0.68
N PRO A 76 -11.78 8.37 1.10
CA PRO A 76 -12.90 8.26 0.18
C PRO A 76 -13.14 9.65 -0.42
N LYS A 77 -13.25 9.72 -1.75
CA LYS A 77 -13.46 10.99 -2.45
C LYS A 77 -14.96 11.23 -2.58
N PHE A 78 -15.35 12.50 -2.53
CA PHE A 78 -16.67 12.91 -2.98
C PHE A 78 -16.81 12.54 -4.46
N ILE A 79 -17.90 11.86 -4.79
CA ILE A 79 -18.24 11.49 -6.17
C ILE A 79 -19.59 12.11 -6.45
N ASP A 80 -19.66 12.83 -7.55
CA ASP A 80 -20.89 13.37 -8.13
C ASP A 80 -20.88 12.94 -9.59
N LEU A 81 -21.84 12.12 -9.98
CA LEU A 81 -21.86 11.49 -11.30
C LEU A 81 -23.29 11.50 -11.84
N GLY A 82 -23.49 12.25 -12.91
CA GLY A 82 -24.71 12.18 -13.70
C GLY A 82 -24.67 11.07 -14.75
N PHE A 83 -25.83 10.76 -15.30
CA PHE A 83 -25.96 9.90 -16.48
C PHE A 83 -25.10 10.39 -17.65
N SER A 84 -25.01 11.71 -17.81
CA SER A 84 -24.30 12.37 -18.90
C SER A 84 -22.77 12.23 -18.81
N ASP A 85 -22.22 11.96 -17.62
CA ASP A 85 -20.79 11.72 -17.40
C ASP A 85 -20.35 10.30 -17.80
N ILE A 86 -21.31 9.40 -18.05
CA ILE A 86 -21.05 8.00 -18.35
C ILE A 86 -20.92 7.82 -19.87
N PRO A 87 -19.81 7.22 -20.35
CA PRO A 87 -19.61 7.04 -21.78
C PRO A 87 -20.65 6.08 -22.36
N ILE A 88 -21.12 6.41 -23.57
CA ILE A 88 -22.03 5.59 -24.36
C ILE A 88 -21.21 4.51 -25.07
N PHE A 89 -21.58 3.24 -24.86
CA PHE A 89 -21.04 2.12 -25.63
C PHE A 89 -21.73 1.97 -27.00
N PRO A 90 -21.10 1.32 -28.00
CA PRO A 90 -21.57 1.28 -29.39
C PRO A 90 -23.03 0.83 -29.61
N GLU A 91 -23.61 0.08 -28.67
CA GLU A 91 -24.97 -0.43 -28.72
C GLU A 91 -26.02 0.53 -28.13
N GLY A 92 -25.63 1.76 -27.78
CA GLY A 92 -26.50 2.67 -27.02
C GLY A 92 -26.74 2.20 -25.59
N THR A 93 -25.70 1.59 -25.00
CA THR A 93 -25.70 1.13 -23.61
C THR A 93 -24.78 2.01 -22.77
N TRP A 94 -25.14 2.18 -21.50
CA TRP A 94 -24.33 2.83 -20.48
C TRP A 94 -24.05 1.81 -19.40
N SER A 95 -22.81 1.74 -18.95
CA SER A 95 -22.41 0.86 -17.86
C SER A 95 -21.37 1.56 -17.02
N TRP A 96 -21.59 1.56 -15.71
CA TRP A 96 -20.65 2.15 -14.76
C TRP A 96 -20.66 1.37 -13.46
N LYS A 97 -19.48 1.23 -12.84
CA LYS A 97 -19.32 0.47 -11.61
C LYS A 97 -18.43 1.21 -10.62
N HIS A 98 -18.97 1.40 -9.43
CA HIS A 98 -18.30 1.85 -8.23
C HIS A 98 -18.26 0.75 -7.17
N GLN A 99 -17.55 0.99 -6.06
CA GLN A 99 -17.41 0.00 -4.99
C GLN A 99 -18.76 -0.44 -4.40
N ASN A 100 -19.69 0.50 -4.24
CA ASN A 100 -20.98 0.27 -3.59
C ASN A 100 -22.17 0.30 -4.56
N PHE A 101 -21.92 0.50 -5.86
CA PHE A 101 -22.99 0.74 -6.83
C PHE A 101 -22.59 0.29 -8.23
N SER A 102 -23.55 -0.26 -8.95
CA SER A 102 -23.40 -0.58 -10.36
C SER A 102 -24.61 -0.03 -11.09
N PHE A 103 -24.37 0.63 -12.21
CA PHE A 103 -25.38 1.17 -13.09
C PHE A 103 -25.28 0.51 -14.45
N PHE A 104 -26.44 0.22 -15.03
CA PHE A 104 -26.58 -0.22 -16.40
C PHE A 104 -27.86 0.37 -16.99
N ALA A 105 -27.76 0.90 -18.20
CA ALA A 105 -28.90 1.39 -18.96
C ALA A 105 -28.74 1.03 -20.44
N ASN A 106 -29.88 0.87 -21.12
CA ASN A 106 -29.94 0.58 -22.54
C ASN A 106 -31.03 1.44 -23.19
N ARG A 107 -30.67 2.16 -24.25
CA ARG A 107 -31.61 2.99 -25.02
C ARG A 107 -32.61 2.15 -25.83
N GLY A 108 -32.24 0.92 -26.19
CA GLY A 108 -33.01 0.10 -27.12
C GLY A 108 -33.13 0.76 -28.50
N GLN A 109 -34.33 0.70 -29.08
CA GLN A 109 -34.62 1.26 -30.41
C GLN A 109 -34.95 2.77 -30.40
N ARG A 110 -35.00 3.40 -29.22
CA ARG A 110 -35.35 4.83 -29.14
C ARG A 110 -34.20 5.69 -29.72
N PRO A 111 -34.49 6.81 -30.38
CA PRO A 111 -33.45 7.71 -30.90
C PRO A 111 -32.62 8.34 -29.76
N TYR A 112 -33.24 8.60 -28.61
CA TYR A 112 -32.62 9.15 -27.40
C TYR A 112 -33.20 8.48 -26.14
N MET A 113 -32.56 8.70 -25.00
CA MET A 113 -32.99 8.19 -23.70
C MET A 113 -33.30 9.37 -22.77
N GLU A 114 -34.55 9.45 -22.30
CA GLU A 114 -34.97 10.47 -21.33
C GLU A 114 -34.68 10.05 -19.90
N ASP A 115 -34.66 8.74 -19.61
CA ASP A 115 -34.38 8.22 -18.28
C ASP A 115 -32.99 8.65 -17.84
N ARG A 116 -32.91 9.23 -16.65
CA ARG A 116 -31.64 9.70 -16.08
C ARG A 116 -31.34 8.95 -14.80
N MET A 117 -30.06 8.98 -14.44
CA MET A 117 -29.61 8.60 -13.13
C MET A 117 -28.66 9.67 -12.61
N HIS A 118 -28.52 9.74 -11.30
CA HIS A 118 -27.50 10.53 -10.67
C HIS A 118 -27.01 9.82 -9.41
N TYR A 119 -25.70 9.69 -9.28
CA TYR A 119 -25.03 9.04 -8.17
C TYR A 119 -24.15 10.03 -7.43
N MET A 120 -24.48 10.26 -6.16
CA MET A 120 -23.70 11.11 -5.28
C MET A 120 -23.23 10.32 -4.06
N ASN A 121 -21.91 10.24 -3.88
CA ASN A 121 -21.29 9.66 -2.70
C ASN A 121 -20.56 10.79 -1.95
N ASP A 122 -21.04 11.12 -0.75
CA ASP A 122 -20.41 12.06 0.15
C ASP A 122 -19.89 11.37 1.41
N PRO A 123 -18.60 10.97 1.41
CA PRO A 123 -17.99 10.32 2.55
C PRO A 123 -17.82 11.23 3.77
N HIS A 124 -17.76 12.56 3.58
CA HIS A 124 -17.58 13.50 4.68
C HIS A 124 -18.83 13.57 5.57
N HIS A 125 -20.00 13.34 4.97
CA HIS A 125 -21.30 13.33 5.66
C HIS A 125 -21.92 11.94 5.75
N ASN A 126 -21.18 10.88 5.39
CA ASN A 126 -21.64 9.50 5.34
C ASN A 126 -22.96 9.32 4.58
N LEU A 127 -23.09 10.00 3.43
CA LEU A 127 -24.31 10.05 2.64
C LEU A 127 -24.08 9.46 1.26
N CYS A 128 -25.00 8.61 0.82
CA CYS A 128 -24.98 8.03 -0.51
C CYS A 128 -26.38 8.20 -1.11
N ILE A 129 -26.49 9.00 -2.17
CA ILE A 129 -27.75 9.26 -2.87
C ILE A 129 -27.69 8.60 -4.24
N PHE A 130 -28.70 7.79 -4.49
CA PHE A 130 -28.99 7.21 -5.79
C PHE A 130 -30.30 7.82 -6.28
N SER A 131 -30.26 8.45 -7.43
CA SER A 131 -31.45 9.00 -8.06
C SER A 131 -31.63 8.35 -9.42
N ILE A 132 -32.84 7.89 -9.70
CA ILE A 132 -33.26 7.32 -10.98
C ILE A 132 -34.53 8.06 -11.37
N PHE A 133 -34.55 8.58 -12.59
CA PHE A 133 -35.64 9.37 -13.11
C PHE A 133 -36.19 8.67 -14.34
N ASP A 134 -37.47 8.30 -14.27
CA ASP A 134 -38.23 7.81 -15.43
C ASP A 134 -38.56 9.02 -16.32
N GLY A 135 -38.06 9.01 -17.55
CA GLY A 135 -38.00 10.19 -18.41
C GLY A 135 -39.34 10.52 -19.05
N HIS A 136 -40.22 11.20 -18.31
CA HIS A 136 -41.57 11.57 -18.77
C HIS A 136 -41.83 13.09 -18.89
N GLY A 137 -40.77 13.91 -18.83
CA GLY A 137 -40.87 15.38 -18.90
C GLY A 137 -40.19 16.01 -20.12
N GLY A 138 -39.71 15.19 -21.06
CA GLY A 138 -38.86 15.64 -22.16
C GLY A 138 -37.39 15.84 -21.73
N PRO A 139 -36.48 16.01 -22.70
CA PRO A 139 -35.04 16.05 -22.45
C PRO A 139 -34.60 17.10 -21.43
N PHE A 140 -35.27 18.27 -21.42
CA PHE A 140 -34.97 19.36 -20.51
C PHE A 140 -35.26 19.02 -19.04
N VAL A 141 -36.45 18.48 -18.74
CA VAL A 141 -36.84 18.14 -17.35
C VAL A 141 -35.96 17.01 -16.83
N SER A 142 -35.71 16.00 -17.66
CA SER A 142 -34.79 14.91 -17.36
C SER A 142 -33.40 15.41 -16.97
N GLN A 143 -32.82 16.30 -17.79
CA GLN A 143 -31.51 16.89 -17.52
C GLN A 143 -31.51 17.77 -16.26
N TYR A 144 -32.55 18.58 -16.06
CA TYR A 144 -32.67 19.41 -14.87
C TYR A 144 -32.71 18.57 -13.58
N LEU A 145 -33.44 17.45 -13.60
CA LEU A 145 -33.49 16.52 -12.47
C LEU A 145 -32.14 15.87 -12.21
N GLU A 146 -31.44 15.45 -13.27
CA GLU A 146 -30.08 14.90 -13.17
C GLU A 146 -29.11 15.89 -12.48
N GLU A 147 -29.13 17.17 -12.88
CA GLU A 147 -28.17 18.18 -12.41
C GLU A 147 -28.49 18.73 -11.00
N HIS A 148 -29.77 18.79 -10.62
CA HIS A 148 -30.17 19.55 -9.42
C HIS A 148 -30.79 18.71 -8.31
N PHE A 149 -31.44 17.59 -8.62
CA PHE A 149 -32.26 16.89 -7.64
C PHE A 149 -31.42 16.34 -6.48
N SER A 150 -30.38 15.55 -6.75
CA SER A 150 -29.58 14.96 -5.66
C SER A 150 -28.84 16.01 -4.84
N THR A 151 -28.40 17.12 -5.46
CA THR A 151 -27.81 18.26 -4.76
C THR A 151 -28.82 18.94 -3.85
N ALA A 152 -30.07 19.13 -4.31
CA ALA A 152 -31.14 19.69 -3.49
C ALA A 152 -31.49 18.78 -2.29
N ILE A 153 -31.57 17.46 -2.52
CA ILE A 153 -31.79 16.46 -1.47
C ILE A 153 -30.63 16.46 -0.47
N ARG A 154 -29.38 16.42 -0.94
CA ARG A 154 -28.19 16.52 -0.08
C ARG A 154 -28.24 17.77 0.78
N ASN A 155 -28.45 18.94 0.18
CA ASN A 155 -28.51 20.20 0.92
C ASN A 155 -29.64 20.18 1.97
N ARG A 156 -30.78 19.57 1.67
CA ARG A 156 -31.87 19.39 2.63
C ARG A 156 -31.45 18.47 3.78
N LEU A 157 -30.87 17.32 3.48
CA LEU A 157 -30.39 16.36 4.48
C LEU A 157 -29.30 16.96 5.37
N LEU A 158 -28.40 17.77 4.82
CA LEU A 158 -27.36 18.45 5.61
C LEU A 158 -27.94 19.53 6.53
N ARG A 159 -28.98 20.25 6.08
CA ARG A 159 -29.66 21.24 6.94
C ARG A 159 -30.38 20.59 8.12
N PHE A 160 -31.03 19.44 7.93
CA PHE A 160 -31.81 18.79 8.98
C PHE A 160 -31.02 17.74 9.78
N GLY A 161 -29.99 17.13 9.20
CA GLY A 161 -29.16 16.09 9.82
C GLY A 161 -28.17 16.60 10.86
N GLN A 162 -28.00 17.92 10.98
CA GLN A 162 -27.30 18.53 12.13
C GLN A 162 -28.15 18.50 13.40
N ASN A 163 -29.45 18.20 13.33
CA ASN A 163 -30.22 17.87 14.53
C ASN A 163 -29.80 16.47 15.02
N PRO A 164 -29.31 16.33 16.27
CA PRO A 164 -28.88 15.06 16.84
C PRO A 164 -29.93 13.93 16.77
N GLY A 165 -31.22 14.28 16.64
CA GLY A 165 -32.34 13.32 16.58
C GLY A 165 -32.48 12.55 15.27
N HIS A 166 -31.81 12.94 14.17
CA HIS A 166 -31.85 12.23 12.89
C HIS A 166 -30.52 11.57 12.50
N ARG A 167 -29.55 11.49 13.43
CA ARG A 167 -28.55 10.42 13.33
C ARG A 167 -29.35 9.12 13.35
N LEU A 168 -29.47 8.44 12.20
CA LEU A 168 -29.93 7.06 12.10
C LEU A 168 -29.43 6.34 13.34
N SER A 169 -30.36 6.06 14.25
CA SER A 169 -30.02 5.53 15.54
C SER A 169 -29.48 4.13 15.30
N LEU A 170 -28.15 4.01 15.34
CA LEU A 170 -27.50 2.70 15.53
C LEU A 170 -27.94 2.07 16.86
N THR A 171 -28.62 2.83 17.73
CA THR A 171 -29.49 2.31 18.77
C THR A 171 -30.76 1.79 18.11
N GLY A 172 -30.83 0.48 17.86
CA GLY A 172 -31.99 -0.19 17.28
C GLY A 172 -33.26 -0.02 18.13
N GLN A 173 -33.89 1.15 18.01
CA GLN A 173 -35.28 1.33 18.38
C GLN A 173 -36.12 0.93 17.16
N ASN A 174 -37.07 0.04 17.41
CA ASN A 174 -37.87 -0.71 16.44
C ASN A 174 -38.84 0.17 15.61
N GLU A 175 -38.60 1.48 15.52
CA GLU A 175 -39.51 2.47 14.94
C GLU A 175 -38.82 3.39 13.92
N ASP A 176 -37.71 2.95 13.32
CA ASP A 176 -37.17 3.58 12.10
C ASP A 176 -38.20 3.42 10.97
N THR A 177 -39.13 4.38 10.91
CA THR A 177 -40.19 4.44 9.92
C THR A 177 -39.61 5.01 8.63
N VAL A 178 -39.68 4.22 7.56
CA VAL A 178 -39.45 4.71 6.20
C VAL A 178 -40.56 5.70 5.89
N VAL A 179 -40.25 7.00 5.97
CA VAL A 179 -41.19 8.03 5.54
C VAL A 179 -41.14 8.10 4.01
N GLN A 180 -42.12 7.48 3.36
CA GLN A 180 -42.39 7.71 1.95
C GLN A 180 -42.91 9.14 1.80
N VAL A 181 -42.07 10.04 1.31
CA VAL A 181 -42.50 11.39 0.92
C VAL A 181 -42.94 11.31 -0.55
N CYS A 182 -44.22 11.04 -0.77
CA CYS A 182 -44.84 11.37 -2.06
C CYS A 182 -45.12 12.87 -2.08
N TYR A 183 -44.59 13.57 -3.07
CA TYR A 183 -45.07 14.90 -3.45
C TYR A 183 -46.23 14.76 -4.44
#